data_AF-A0A8S3XVM6-F1
#
_entry.id   AF-A0A8S3XVM6-F1
#
_cell.length_a   1.000
_cell.length_b   1.000
_cell.length_c   1.000
_cell.angle_alpha   90.00
_cell.angle_beta   90.00
_cell.angle_gamma   90.00
#
_symmetry.space_group_name_H-M   'P 1'
#
loop_
_entity.id
_entity.type
_entity.pdbx_description
1 polymer ?
#
loop_
_entity_poly.entity_id
_entity_poly.type
_entity_poly.pdbx_seq_one_letter_code
_entity_poly.pdbx_strand_id
1 'polypeptide(L)'
;MIEKWGITTEKIAAVVTDNGANIVKAVTIAFGKQKHLWCFAHTLNLVAHAGIEGAKQLLKMVKDLTRYCHQNVNVADALRKAQNDKAVPLKLIQSVCT
;
A
#
# COMPACT_ATOMS: atom_id res chain seq x y z
N MET A 1 -10.22 -24.06 1.56
CA MET A 1 -11.05 -22.94 1.06
C MET A 1 -11.70 -23.25 -0.27
N ILE A 2 -10.94 -23.62 -1.31
CA ILE A 2 -11.47 -24.01 -2.64
C ILE A 2 -12.32 -25.29 -2.62
N GLU A 3 -12.02 -26.22 -1.70
CA GLU A 3 -12.80 -27.45 -1.49
C GLU A 3 -14.26 -27.18 -1.11
N LYS A 4 -14.52 -26.10 -0.35
CA LYS A 4 -15.90 -25.68 -0.01
C LYS A 4 -16.73 -25.32 -1.24
N TRP A 5 -16.05 -25.00 -2.35
CA TRP A 5 -16.65 -24.64 -3.63
C TRP A 5 -16.57 -25.80 -4.64
N GLY A 6 -16.09 -26.99 -4.24
CA GLY A 6 -15.88 -28.12 -5.13
C GLY A 6 -14.82 -27.88 -6.22
N ILE A 7 -13.93 -26.91 -6.00
CA ILE A 7 -12.86 -26.56 -6.93
C ILE A 7 -11.61 -27.34 -6.54
N THR A 8 -11.06 -28.09 -7.49
CA THR A 8 -9.81 -28.82 -7.32
C THR A 8 -8.63 -27.94 -7.74
N THR A 9 -7.44 -28.25 -7.23
CA THR A 9 -6.23 -27.46 -7.48
C THR A 9 -5.90 -27.39 -8.97
N GLU A 10 -6.22 -28.42 -9.77
CA GLU A 10 -5.95 -28.46 -11.22
C GLU A 10 -6.73 -27.39 -11.98
N LYS A 11 -7.94 -27.05 -11.50
CA LYS A 11 -8.81 -26.03 -12.12
C LYS A 11 -8.32 -24.60 -11.91
N ILE A 12 -7.38 -24.38 -10.98
CA ILE A 12 -6.79 -23.06 -10.75
C ILE A 12 -5.70 -22.82 -11.80
N ALA A 13 -5.89 -21.81 -12.65
CA ALA A 13 -4.88 -21.42 -13.64
C ALA A 13 -3.71 -20.68 -12.99
N ALA A 14 -4.01 -19.69 -12.14
CA ALA A 14 -3.01 -18.91 -11.42
C ALA A 14 -3.60 -18.26 -10.16
N VAL A 15 -2.70 -17.87 -9.26
CA VAL A 15 -2.99 -17.07 -8.07
C VAL A 15 -2.08 -15.83 -8.12
N VAL A 16 -2.69 -14.67 -8.26
CA VAL A 16 -1.99 -13.38 -8.37
C VAL A 16 -1.91 -12.74 -6.98
N THR A 17 -0.72 -12.35 -6.53
CA THR A 17 -0.53 -11.70 -5.21
C THR A 17 0.41 -10.51 -5.30
N ASP A 18 0.45 -9.67 -4.27
CA ASP A 18 1.38 -8.54 -4.09
C ASP A 18 2.86 -8.96 -3.93
N ASN A 19 3.20 -10.23 -4.17
CA ASN A 19 4.55 -10.77 -3.98
C ASN A 19 5.11 -10.69 -2.54
N GLY A 20 4.27 -10.43 -1.52
CA GLY A 20 4.69 -10.50 -0.12
C GLY A 20 5.18 -11.90 0.26
N ALA A 21 6.37 -12.02 0.87
CA ALA A 21 7.02 -13.33 1.11
C ALA A 21 6.11 -14.37 1.78
N ASN A 22 5.29 -13.93 2.74
CA ASN A 22 4.35 -14.80 3.45
C ASN A 22 3.24 -15.35 2.53
N ILE A 23 2.66 -14.50 1.67
CA ILE A 23 1.60 -14.94 0.76
C ILE A 23 2.17 -15.79 -0.39
N VAL A 24 3.37 -15.46 -0.88
CA VAL A 24 4.07 -16.29 -1.88
C VAL A 24 4.31 -17.70 -1.33
N LYS A 25 4.77 -17.81 -0.08
CA LYS A 25 4.98 -19.10 0.58
C LYS A 25 3.65 -19.87 0.74
N ALA A 26 2.59 -19.19 1.17
CA ALA A 26 1.27 -19.81 1.32
C ALA A 26 0.73 -20.35 -0.03
N VAL A 27 0.82 -19.55 -1.10
CA VAL A 27 0.42 -19.97 -2.45
C VAL A 27 1.28 -21.12 -2.96
N THR A 28 2.58 -21.07 -2.73
CA THR A 28 3.51 -22.14 -3.13
C THR A 28 3.17 -23.47 -2.45
N ILE A 29 2.86 -23.43 -1.14
CA ILE A 29 2.45 -24.62 -0.38
C ILE A 29 1.08 -25.14 -0.86
N ALA A 30 0.13 -24.24 -1.13
CA ALA A 30 -1.25 -24.63 -1.45
C ALA A 30 -1.47 -25.04 -2.92
N PHE A 31 -0.77 -24.42 -3.87
CA PHE A 31 -1.05 -24.54 -5.31
C PHE A 31 0.18 -24.88 -6.15
N GLY A 32 1.36 -24.89 -5.55
CA GLY A 32 2.65 -25.04 -6.24
C GLY A 32 3.18 -23.71 -6.79
N LYS A 33 4.51 -23.61 -6.88
CA LYS A 33 5.22 -22.38 -7.30
C LYS A 33 4.82 -21.93 -8.71
N GLN A 34 4.54 -22.88 -9.60
CA GLN A 34 4.18 -22.64 -11.00
C GLN A 34 2.85 -21.92 -11.20
N LYS A 35 1.98 -21.90 -10.17
CA LYS A 35 0.68 -21.23 -10.23
C LYS A 35 0.71 -19.83 -9.62
N HIS A 36 1.83 -19.39 -9.06
CA HIS A 36 1.95 -18.05 -8.50
C HIS A 36 2.33 -17.03 -9.58
N LEU A 37 1.59 -15.93 -9.63
CA LEU A 37 1.90 -14.77 -10.46
C LEU A 37 2.02 -13.51 -9.60
N TRP A 38 2.91 -12.62 -10.01
CA TRP A 38 3.05 -11.32 -9.37
C TRP A 38 1.96 -10.38 -9.87
N CYS A 39 1.39 -9.61 -8.95
CA CYS A 39 0.50 -8.51 -9.29
C CYS A 39 1.29 -7.43 -10.03
N PHE A 40 1.02 -7.28 -11.34
CA PHE A 40 1.71 -6.31 -12.18
C PHE A 40 1.65 -4.88 -11.62
N ALA A 41 0.48 -4.47 -11.11
CA ALA A 41 0.30 -3.15 -10.50
C ALA A 41 1.22 -2.93 -9.29
N HIS A 42 1.35 -3.96 -8.44
CA HIS A 42 2.25 -3.88 -7.28
C HIS A 42 3.72 -3.85 -7.71
N THR A 43 4.10 -4.68 -8.69
CA THR A 43 5.46 -4.66 -9.26
C THR A 43 5.81 -3.28 -9.85
N LEU A 44 4.87 -2.64 -10.56
CA LEU A 44 5.07 -1.30 -11.09
C LEU A 44 5.25 -0.26 -9.98
N ASN A 45 4.46 -0.35 -8.90
CA ASN A 45 4.60 0.55 -7.77
C ASN A 45 5.96 0.39 -7.07
N LEU A 46 6.47 -0.84 -6.94
CA LEU A 46 7.82 -1.09 -6.39
C LEU A 46 8.92 -0.42 -7.24
N VAL A 47 8.81 -0.47 -8.57
CA VAL A 47 9.75 0.20 -9.48
C VAL A 47 9.71 1.72 -9.29
N ALA A 48 8.51 2.30 -9.23
CA ALA A 48 8.35 3.74 -8.99
C ALA A 48 8.99 4.14 -7.64
N HIS A 49 8.80 3.34 -6.59
CA HIS A 49 9.43 3.60 -5.29
C HIS A 49 10.96 3.48 -5.33
N ALA A 50 11.50 2.50 -6.05
CA ALA A 50 12.96 2.36 -6.24
C ALA A 50 13.55 3.53 -7.04
N GLY A 51 12.79 4.18 -7.91
CA GLY A 51 13.24 5.36 -8.65
C GLY A 51 13.38 6.62 -7.78
N ILE A 52 12.75 6.66 -6.60
CA ILE A 52 12.70 7.85 -5.73
C ILE A 52 13.68 7.72 -4.54
N GLU A 53 14.61 6.77 -4.59
CA GLU A 53 15.63 6.52 -3.55
C GLU A 53 16.37 7.80 -3.12
N GLY A 54 16.78 8.63 -4.09
CA GLY A 54 17.50 9.88 -3.82
C GLY A 54 16.69 10.93 -3.06
N ALA A 55 15.35 10.84 -3.05
CA ALA A 55 14.47 11.75 -2.33
C ALA A 55 13.84 11.11 -1.08
N LYS A 56 14.31 9.93 -0.65
CA LYS A 56 13.77 9.21 0.52
C LYS A 56 13.75 10.05 1.79
N GLN A 57 14.81 10.81 2.05
CA GLN A 57 14.91 11.60 3.27
C GLN A 57 13.90 12.74 3.30
N LEU A 58 13.73 13.44 2.17
CA LEU A 58 12.69 14.45 1.99
C LEU A 58 11.29 13.84 2.17
N LEU A 59 11.03 12.70 1.51
CA LEU A 59 9.76 11.99 1.62
C LEU A 59 9.46 11.59 3.08
N LYS A 60 10.48 11.14 3.82
CA LYS A 60 10.34 10.79 5.23
C LYS A 60 9.97 12.01 6.08
N MET A 61 10.64 13.14 5.89
CA MET A 61 10.32 14.38 6.62
C MET A 61 8.87 14.83 6.37
N VAL A 62 8.43 14.79 5.10
CA VAL A 62 7.04 15.13 4.75
C VAL A 62 6.05 14.15 5.41
N LYS A 63 6.31 12.84 5.36
CA LYS A 63 5.48 11.82 6.01
C LYS A 63 5.41 12.01 7.52
N ASP A 64 6.53 12.32 8.15
CA ASP A 64 6.62 12.55 9.60
C ASP A 64 5.80 13.79 10.02
N LEU A 65 5.86 14.86 9.23
CA LEU A 65 5.05 16.07 9.45
C LEU A 65 3.56 15.80 9.24
N THR A 66 3.18 15.13 8.15
CA THR A 66 1.79 14.73 7.90
C THR A 66 1.24 13.86 9.03
N ARG A 67 2.04 12.90 9.52
CA ARG A 67 1.68 12.06 10.67
C ARG A 67 1.49 12.90 11.94
N TYR A 68 2.41 13.82 12.23
CA TYR A 68 2.31 14.68 13.41
C TYR A 68 1.02 15.52 13.40
N CYS A 69 0.68 16.12 12.25
CA CYS A 69 -0.57 16.86 12.07
C CYS A 69 -1.81 15.98 12.28
N HIS A 70 -1.78 14.70 11.89
CA HIS A 70 -2.91 13.79 12.12
C HIS A 70 -3.04 13.32 13.57
N GLN A 71 -1.91 13.16 14.28
CA GLN A 71 -1.89 12.65 15.65
C GLN A 71 -2.12 13.74 16.71
N ASN A 72 -1.88 15.01 16.37
CA ASN A 72 -2.01 16.13 17.29
C ASN A 72 -3.21 17.04 16.94
N VAL A 73 -4.24 16.99 17.78
CA VAL A 73 -5.49 17.77 17.58
C VAL A 73 -5.24 19.28 17.57
N ASN A 74 -4.36 19.78 18.44
CA ASN A 74 -4.07 21.22 18.50
C ASN A 74 -3.43 21.71 17.20
N VAL A 75 -2.52 20.92 16.62
CA VAL A 75 -1.86 21.23 15.34
C VAL A 75 -2.84 21.07 14.17
N ALA A 76 -3.67 20.04 14.18
CA ALA A 76 -4.73 19.87 13.19
C ALA A 76 -5.70 21.06 13.17
N ASP A 77 -6.11 21.54 14.35
CA ASP A 77 -7.01 22.68 14.48
C ASP A 77 -6.31 24.00 14.16
N ALA A 78 -5.03 24.17 14.53
CA ALA A 78 -4.23 25.30 14.08
C ALA A 78 -4.13 25.34 12.55
N LEU A 79 -3.92 24.19 11.90
CA LEU A 79 -3.89 24.07 10.45
C LEU A 79 -5.25 24.41 9.81
N ARG A 80 -6.37 24.05 10.44
CA ARG A 80 -7.72 24.44 9.97
C ARG A 80 -7.94 25.94 10.12
N LYS A 81 -7.58 26.52 11.26
CA LYS A 81 -7.67 27.97 11.52
C LYS A 81 -6.76 28.79 10.62
N ALA A 82 -5.61 28.27 10.21
CA ALA A 82 -4.74 28.96 9.26
C ALA A 82 -5.36 29.07 7.85
N GLN A 83 -6.43 28.32 7.56
CA GLN A 83 -7.10 28.26 6.26
C GLN A 83 -8.40 29.09 6.21
N ASN A 84 -8.54 30.10 7.08
CA ASN A 84 -9.76 30.89 7.31
C ASN A 84 -10.47 31.43 6.05
N ASP A 85 -9.78 31.55 4.92
CA ASP A 85 -10.34 32.07 3.67
C ASP A 85 -10.93 30.99 2.74
N LYS A 86 -10.86 29.70 3.11
CA LYS A 86 -11.41 28.60 2.29
C LYS A 86 -12.75 28.12 2.82
N ALA A 87 -13.74 28.08 1.94
CA ALA A 87 -15.06 27.50 2.22
C ALA A 87 -14.99 26.02 2.67
N VAL A 88 -13.97 25.28 2.23
CA VAL A 88 -13.68 23.92 2.69
C VAL A 88 -12.20 23.81 3.10
N PRO A 89 -11.89 23.50 4.37
CA PRO A 89 -10.52 23.33 4.82
C PRO A 89 -9.89 22.07 4.22
N LEU A 90 -8.68 22.23 3.68
CA LEU A 90 -7.85 21.15 3.15
C LEU A 90 -7.22 20.33 4.28
N LYS A 91 -6.95 19.05 3.97
CA LYS A 91 -6.27 18.10 4.85
C LYS A 91 -4.99 17.60 4.17
N LEU A 92 -3.99 17.30 4.98
CA LEU A 92 -2.79 16.62 4.49
C LEU A 92 -3.16 15.16 4.14
N ILE A 93 -2.68 14.68 3.01
CA ILE A 93 -2.93 13.31 2.57
C ILE A 93 -1.71 12.46 2.90
N GLN A 94 -1.92 11.40 3.65
CA GLN A 94 -0.85 10.45 3.93
C GLN A 94 -0.66 9.52 2.73
N SER A 95 0.53 9.55 2.14
CA SER A 95 0.93 8.57 1.14
C SER A 95 0.98 7.18 1.79
N VAL A 96 0.21 6.26 1.21
CA VAL A 96 0.28 4.82 1.48
C VAL A 96 0.97 4.16 0.30
N CYS A 97 1.96 3.30 0.59
CA CYS A 97 2.48 2.39 -0.43
C CYS A 97 1.49 1.23 -0.56
N THR A 98 0.98 0.97 -1.76
CA THR A 98 0.12 -0.17 -2.09
C THR A 98 0.82 -1.19 -2.95
#